data_AF-A0A951AJ41-F1
#
_entry.id   AF-A0A951AJ41-F1
#
_cell.length_a   1.000
_cell.length_b   1.000
_cell.length_c   1.000
_cell.angle_alpha   90.00
_cell.angle_beta   90.00
_cell.angle_gamma   90.00
#
_symmetry.space_group_name_H-M   'P 1'
#
loop_
_entity.id
_entity.type
_entity.pdbx_description
1 polymer ?
#
loop_
_entity_poly.entity_id
_entity_poly.type
_entity_poly.pdbx_seq_one_letter_code
_entity_poly.pdbx_strand_id
1 'polypeptide(L)' 'MSDVQIHPTAIVDPKAEIGAGTTVGPYCVIGPNVMLGESCWLQ' A
#
# COMPACT_ATOMS: atom_id res chain seq x y z
N MET A 1 14.39 -6.61 2.63
CA MET A 1 13.45 -7.13 1.61
C MET A 1 12.28 -6.17 1.60
N SER A 2 12.19 -5.33 0.57
CA SER A 2 11.21 -4.26 0.42
C SER A 2 9.90 -4.77 -0.20
N ASP A 3 9.47 -5.99 0.17
CA ASP A 3 8.31 -6.63 -0.44
C ASP A 3 7.03 -5.93 0.02
N VAL A 4 6.42 -5.18 -0.90
CA VAL A 4 5.09 -4.60 -0.75
C VAL A 4 4.10 -5.54 -1.43
N GLN A 5 3.10 -5.98 -0.69
CA GLN A 5 2.04 -6.86 -1.19
C GLN A 5 0.80 -6.03 -1.47
N ILE A 6 0.40 -5.94 -2.74
CA ILE A 6 -0.79 -5.18 -3.14
C ILE A 6 -1.79 -6.15 -3.74
N HIS A 7 -2.98 -6.25 -3.13
CA HIS A 7 -4.05 -7.06 -3.70
C HIS A 7 -4.45 -6.51 -5.08
N PRO A 8 -4.73 -7.37 -6.09
CA PRO A 8 -5.06 -6.92 -7.45
C PRO A 8 -6.27 -5.98 -7.57
N THR A 9 -7.17 -5.99 -6.58
CA THR A 9 -8.34 -5.09 -6.54
C THR A 9 -8.09 -3.79 -5.79
N ALA A 10 -6.91 -3.62 -5.18
CA ALA A 10 -6.53 -2.38 -4.54
C ALA A 10 -6.16 -1.33 -5.60
N ILE A 11 -6.53 -0.08 -5.34
CA ILE A 11 -6.20 1.06 -6.19
C ILE A 11 -5.17 1.89 -5.45
N VAL A 12 -3.96 1.96 -6.00
CA VAL A 12 -2.85 2.73 -5.41
C VAL A 12 -2.43 3.81 -6.40
N ASP A 13 -2.54 5.06 -5.98
CA ASP A 13 -2.02 6.19 -6.75
C ASP A 13 -0.49 6.07 -6.87
N PRO A 14 0.11 6.28 -8.05
CA PRO A 14 1.56 6.17 -8.24
C PRO A 14 2.36 7.20 -7.43
N LYS A 15 1.72 8.25 -6.88
CA LYS A 15 2.35 9.21 -5.96
C LYS A 15 2.28 8.79 -4.49
N ALA A 16 1.71 7.63 -4.18
CA ALA A 16 1.72 7.09 -2.83
C ALA A 16 3.08 6.47 -2.50
N GLU A 17 3.54 6.68 -1.28
CA GLU A 17 4.76 6.07 -0.75
C GLU A 17 4.38 4.94 0.19
N ILE A 18 4.83 3.72 -0.11
CA ILE A 18 4.52 2.54 0.68
C ILE A 18 5.81 1.95 1.25
N GLY A 19 5.91 1.96 2.59
CA GLY A 19 7.03 1.39 3.32
C GLY A 19 7.15 -0.13 3.14
N ALA A 20 8.37 -0.64 3.29
CA ALA A 20 8.69 -2.05 3.15
C ALA A 20 7.86 -2.95 4.08
N GLY A 21 7.50 -4.15 3.60
CA GLY A 21 6.72 -5.13 4.38
C GLY A 21 5.24 -4.77 4.53
N THR A 22 4.76 -3.73 3.85
CA THR A 22 3.35 -3.34 3.89
C THR A 22 2.49 -4.24 3.02
N THR A 23 1.31 -4.61 3.53
CA THR A 23 0.29 -5.37 2.81
C THR A 23 -0.98 -4.55 2.63
N VAL A 24 -1.39 -4.37 1.38
CA VAL A 24 -2.60 -3.66 0.98
C VAL A 24 -3.67 -4.69 0.59
N GLY A 25 -4.73 -4.77 1.40
CA GLY A 25 -5.85 -5.67 1.22
C GLY A 25 -6.76 -5.35 0.03
N PRO A 26 -7.75 -6.21 -0.25
CA PRO A 26 -8.69 -6.02 -1.36
C PRO A 26 -9.52 -4.75 -1.17
N TYR A 27 -9.80 -4.05 -2.27
CA TYR A 27 -10.64 -2.84 -2.31
C TYR A 27 -10.12 -1.63 -1.52
N CYS A 28 -8.88 -1.68 -1.01
CA CYS A 28 -8.23 -0.49 -0.47
C CYS A 28 -7.99 0.55 -1.58
N VAL A 29 -8.15 1.83 -1.23
CA VAL A 29 -7.86 2.95 -2.12
C VAL A 29 -6.84 3.87 -1.44
N ILE A 30 -5.65 3.95 -2.02
CA ILE A 30 -4.55 4.81 -1.55
C ILE A 30 -4.45 5.99 -2.51
N GLY A 31 -4.75 7.19 -2.02
CA GLY A 31 -4.73 8.42 -2.80
C GLY A 31 -3.33 9.02 -2.98
N PRO A 32 -3.20 10.07 -3.81
CA PRO A 32 -1.95 10.80 -3.97
C PRO A 32 -1.53 11.48 -2.67
N ASN A 33 -0.21 11.53 -2.40
CA ASN A 33 0.39 12.10 -1.18
C ASN A 33 0.11 11.32 0.12
N VAL A 34 -0.30 10.06 0.03
CA VAL A 34 -0.35 9.16 1.20
C VAL A 34 1.03 8.53 1.41
N MET A 35 1.48 8.52 2.66
CA MET A 35 2.72 7.87 3.07
C MET A 35 2.38 6.80 4.12
N LEU A 36 2.59 5.53 3.77
CA LEU A 36 2.49 4.40 4.67
C LEU A 36 3.87 4.06 5.22
N GLY A 37 3.94 3.85 6.53
CA GLY A 37 5.15 3.38 7.19
C GLY A 37 5.49 1.94 6.82
N GLU A 38 6.56 1.42 7.39
CA GLU A 38 6.94 0.01 7.22
C GLU A 38 6.01 -0.92 8.00
N SER A 39 5.82 -2.14 7.49
CA SER A 39 5.04 -3.21 8.14
C SER A 39 3.57 -2.85 8.43
N CYS A 40 2.95 -2.00 7.61
CA CYS A 40 1.53 -1.69 7.72
C CYS A 40 0.66 -2.82 7.11
N TRP A 41 -0.54 -3.01 7.67
CA TRP A 41 -1.55 -3.88 7.09
C TRP A 41 -2.86 -3.10 6.95
N LEU A 42 -3.32 -2.96 5.70
CA LEU A 42 -4.63 -2.39 5.37
C LEU A 42 -5.60 -3.53 5.04
N GLN A 43 -6.76 -3.53 5.70
CA GLN A 43 -7.85 -4.50 5.53
C GLN A 43 -9.15 -3.76 5.17
#